data_AF-A0A0C9ZSH2-F1
#
_entry.id   AF-A0A0C9ZSH2-F1
#
_cell.length_a   1.000
_cell.length_b   1.000
_cell.length_c   1.000
_cell.angle_alpha   90.00
_cell.angle_beta   90.00
_cell.angle_gamma   90.00
#
_symmetry.space_group_name_H-M   'P 1'
#
loop_
_entity.id
_entity.type
_entity.pdbx_description
1 polymer ?
#
loop_
_entity_poly.entity_id
_entity_poly.type
_entity_poly.pdbx_seq_one_letter_code
_entity_poly.pdbx_strand_id
1 'polypeptide(L)'
;MPATSTSVPSVSCPTNFALPSFSADQPLALDASPSDPRPEKWAALLTKYGRDKLDAHEWEWKSGDWLPRYRYQPVDAITDIWTEYVDGLNGHLSTRELKDRWGAKWRRNEGGLKTEAARRSKVVSLVEQLSARPNWNVSLALRFLVEKYENTPAFVGKVRAFCDYLQKNGGAGFQAVIAAASHYPS
;
A
#
# COMPACT_ATOMS: atom_id res chain seq x y z
N MET A 1 14.63 -8.72 -79.57
CA MET A 1 15.84 -9.15 -80.31
C MET A 1 17.03 -9.06 -79.36
N PRO A 2 18.03 -9.95 -79.43
CA PRO A 2 18.02 -11.37 -79.74
C PRO A 2 18.56 -12.21 -78.57
N ALA A 3 18.34 -13.52 -78.68
CA ALA A 3 18.87 -14.57 -77.81
C ALA A 3 20.35 -14.84 -78.06
N THR A 4 21.05 -15.39 -77.07
CA THR A 4 22.10 -16.39 -77.33
C THR A 4 22.30 -17.31 -76.12
N SER A 5 21.87 -18.56 -76.29
CA SER A 5 22.44 -19.76 -75.66
C SER A 5 23.90 -19.92 -76.07
N THR A 6 24.75 -20.48 -75.19
CA THR A 6 25.97 -21.29 -75.49
C THR A 6 26.56 -21.73 -74.14
N SER A 7 26.39 -22.99 -73.74
CA SER A 7 27.29 -24.16 -73.87
C SER A 7 28.18 -24.39 -72.65
N VAL A 8 28.14 -25.64 -72.17
CA VAL A 8 28.95 -26.22 -71.09
C VAL A 8 30.34 -26.60 -71.63
N PRO A 9 31.37 -26.69 -70.77
CA PRO A 9 32.03 -27.99 -70.62
C PRO A 9 32.39 -28.37 -69.18
N SER A 10 32.45 -29.69 -68.99
CA SER A 10 32.80 -30.45 -67.79
C SER A 10 34.31 -30.45 -67.53
N VAL A 11 34.74 -30.29 -66.27
CA VAL A 11 36.07 -30.69 -65.80
C VAL A 11 35.99 -31.21 -64.36
N SER A 12 36.56 -32.38 -64.14
CA SER A 12 36.61 -33.18 -62.91
C SER A 12 37.51 -32.59 -61.81
N CYS A 13 37.19 -32.94 -60.55
CA CYS A 13 37.92 -32.67 -59.31
C CYS A 13 39.38 -33.18 -59.32
N PRO A 14 40.27 -32.66 -58.44
CA PRO A 14 40.37 -33.23 -57.09
C PRO A 14 40.62 -32.21 -55.95
N THR A 15 39.99 -32.52 -54.82
CA THR A 15 40.52 -32.64 -53.44
C THR A 15 41.38 -31.53 -52.82
N ASN A 16 40.96 -31.18 -51.60
CA ASN A 16 41.67 -30.51 -50.50
C ASN A 16 41.90 -29.00 -50.60
N PHE A 17 40.93 -28.25 -50.06
CA PHE A 17 41.25 -27.04 -49.32
C PHE A 17 40.57 -27.06 -47.94
N ALA A 18 41.39 -26.82 -46.94
CA ALA A 18 41.09 -26.86 -45.52
C ALA A 18 39.90 -25.96 -45.16
N LEU A 19 39.02 -26.48 -44.29
CA LEU A 19 38.01 -25.68 -43.61
C LEU A 19 38.70 -24.60 -42.78
N PRO A 20 38.37 -23.30 -42.96
CA PRO A 20 38.72 -22.31 -41.96
C PRO A 20 37.93 -22.64 -40.69
N SER A 21 38.66 -22.96 -39.62
CA SER A 21 38.13 -23.08 -38.27
C SER A 21 37.48 -21.74 -37.90
N PHE A 22 36.15 -21.70 -37.93
CA PHE A 22 35.38 -20.63 -37.34
C PHE A 22 35.57 -20.72 -35.83
N SER A 23 36.47 -19.90 -35.27
CA SER A 23 36.49 -19.64 -33.83
C SER A 23 35.20 -18.92 -33.46
N ALA A 24 34.17 -19.70 -33.15
CA ALA A 24 32.96 -19.24 -32.52
C ALA A 24 33.21 -19.04 -31.02
N ASP A 25 34.00 -18.00 -30.68
CA ASP A 25 34.16 -17.54 -29.31
C ASP A 25 34.23 -16.02 -29.31
N GLN A 26 33.14 -15.40 -29.77
CA GLN A 26 32.81 -14.05 -29.35
C GLN A 26 31.64 -14.18 -28.39
N PRO A 27 31.86 -14.10 -27.05
CA PRO A 27 30.75 -13.98 -26.14
C PRO A 27 30.08 -12.66 -26.48
N LEU A 28 28.91 -12.75 -27.11
CA LEU A 28 27.95 -11.67 -27.17
C LEU A 28 27.71 -11.28 -25.72
N ALA A 29 28.38 -10.23 -25.27
CA ALA A 29 28.00 -9.51 -24.07
C ALA A 29 26.55 -9.06 -24.32
N LEU A 30 25.62 -9.87 -23.84
CA LEU A 30 24.23 -9.48 -23.66
C LEU A 30 24.29 -8.23 -22.80
N ASP A 31 24.19 -7.10 -23.48
CA ASP A 31 24.04 -5.79 -22.88
C ASP A 31 22.82 -5.90 -21.97
N ALA A 32 23.09 -6.08 -20.67
CA ALA A 32 22.09 -6.26 -19.65
C ALA A 32 21.41 -4.90 -19.49
N SER A 33 20.46 -4.61 -20.40
CA SER A 33 19.53 -3.51 -20.26
C SER A 33 18.99 -3.57 -18.83
N PRO A 34 19.01 -2.46 -18.08
CA PRO A 34 18.53 -2.45 -16.72
C PRO A 34 17.09 -2.97 -16.73
N SER A 35 16.92 -4.18 -16.17
CA SER A 35 15.61 -4.83 -16.09
C SER A 35 14.65 -3.88 -15.41
N ASP A 36 13.48 -3.68 -16.03
CA ASP A 36 12.43 -2.86 -15.46
C ASP A 36 12.01 -3.42 -14.10
N PRO A 37 12.19 -2.68 -12.98
CA PRO A 37 11.92 -3.21 -11.63
C PRO A 37 10.41 -3.28 -11.32
N ARG A 38 9.54 -2.78 -12.20
CA ARG A 38 8.09 -2.71 -11.97
C ARG A 38 7.44 -4.07 -11.68
N PRO A 39 7.70 -5.15 -12.42
CA PRO A 39 7.05 -6.45 -12.21
C PRO A 39 7.49 -7.11 -10.89
N GLU A 40 8.77 -7.02 -10.55
CA GLU A 40 9.31 -7.57 -9.29
C GLU A 40 8.68 -6.86 -8.08
N LYS A 41 8.61 -5.53 -8.12
CA LYS A 41 7.96 -4.76 -7.06
C LYS A 41 6.46 -5.04 -6.96
N TRP A 42 5.79 -5.23 -8.09
CA TRP A 42 4.38 -5.61 -8.11
C TRP A 42 4.16 -7.00 -7.50
N ALA A 43 5.00 -7.97 -7.87
CA ALA A 43 4.97 -9.31 -7.28
C ALA A 43 5.19 -9.27 -5.76
N ALA A 44 6.14 -8.45 -5.29
CA ALA A 44 6.36 -8.26 -3.85
C ALA A 44 5.13 -7.68 -3.12
N LEU A 45 4.39 -6.76 -3.75
CA LEU A 45 3.12 -6.27 -3.22
C LEU A 45 2.06 -7.36 -3.19
N LEU A 46 1.92 -8.14 -4.26
CA LEU A 46 0.96 -9.24 -4.36
C LEU A 46 1.20 -10.29 -3.29
N THR A 47 2.46 -10.69 -3.07
CA THR A 47 2.84 -11.63 -2.02
C THR A 47 2.53 -11.09 -0.63
N LYS A 48 2.74 -9.78 -0.39
CA LYS A 48 2.58 -9.20 0.95
C LYS A 48 1.12 -8.93 1.31
N TYR A 49 0.33 -8.41 0.38
CA TYR A 49 -1.01 -7.87 0.68
C TYR A 49 -2.14 -8.71 0.08
N GLY A 50 -1.84 -9.63 -0.83
CA GLY A 50 -2.83 -10.40 -1.58
C GLY A 50 -3.46 -9.61 -2.72
N ARG A 51 -4.03 -10.33 -3.70
CA ARG A 51 -4.58 -9.73 -4.92
C ARG A 51 -5.77 -8.82 -4.64
N ASP A 52 -6.72 -9.30 -3.83
CA ASP A 52 -7.99 -8.62 -3.56
C ASP A 52 -7.76 -7.21 -3.01
N LYS A 53 -6.83 -7.05 -2.05
CA LYS A 53 -6.49 -5.75 -1.48
C LYS A 53 -5.84 -4.81 -2.48
N LEU A 54 -5.02 -5.31 -3.41
CA LEU A 54 -4.36 -4.47 -4.41
C LEU A 54 -5.34 -4.00 -5.49
N ASP A 55 -6.28 -4.85 -5.89
CA ASP A 55 -7.30 -4.53 -6.89
C ASP A 55 -8.29 -3.45 -6.43
N ALA A 56 -8.40 -3.25 -5.11
CA ALA A 56 -9.18 -2.16 -4.52
C ALA A 56 -8.57 -0.76 -4.75
N HIS A 57 -7.34 -0.64 -5.28
CA HIS A 57 -6.70 0.66 -5.51
C HIS A 57 -6.31 0.88 -6.96
N GLU A 58 -6.36 2.15 -7.36
CA GLU A 58 -5.57 2.62 -8.49
C GLU A 58 -4.10 2.78 -8.07
N TRP A 59 -3.17 2.46 -8.97
CA TRP A 59 -1.73 2.49 -8.69
C TRP A 59 -1.01 3.44 -9.63
N GLU A 60 -0.01 4.14 -9.09
CA GLU A 60 0.87 5.01 -9.87
C GLU A 60 2.31 4.63 -9.60
N TRP A 61 3.11 4.50 -10.67
CA TRP A 61 4.55 4.34 -10.53
C TRP A 61 5.18 5.70 -10.23
N LYS A 62 5.75 5.87 -9.04
CA LYS A 62 6.31 7.15 -8.60
C LYS A 62 7.56 6.96 -7.77
N SER A 63 8.62 7.71 -8.10
CA SER A 63 9.90 7.66 -7.39
C SER A 63 10.47 6.24 -7.28
N GLY A 64 10.29 5.44 -8.34
CA GLY A 64 10.79 4.06 -8.42
C GLY A 64 10.00 3.04 -7.60
N ASP A 65 8.78 3.34 -7.15
CA ASP A 65 7.92 2.39 -6.44
C ASP A 65 6.45 2.50 -6.87
N TRP A 66 5.68 1.45 -6.62
CA TRP A 66 4.22 1.46 -6.80
C TRP A 66 3.57 2.14 -5.60
N LEU A 67 2.82 3.21 -5.87
CA LEU A 67 2.13 3.99 -4.85
C LEU A 67 0.62 3.92 -5.07
N PRO A 68 -0.18 3.45 -4.09
CA PRO A 68 -1.63 3.42 -4.25
C PRO A 68 -2.22 4.83 -4.23
N ARG A 69 -3.38 5.02 -4.86
CA ARG A 69 -4.26 6.17 -4.68
C ARG A 69 -5.30 5.82 -3.64
N TYR A 70 -4.98 6.13 -2.39
CA TYR A 70 -5.90 5.87 -1.28
C TYR A 70 -6.85 7.03 -1.06
N ARG A 71 -8.12 6.70 -0.81
CA ARG A 71 -9.12 7.63 -0.26
C ARG A 71 -9.64 7.05 1.04
N TYR A 72 -9.73 7.90 2.07
CA TYR A 72 -10.35 7.52 3.33
C TYR A 72 -11.77 7.05 3.09
N GLN A 73 -12.10 5.89 3.64
CA GLN A 73 -13.43 5.30 3.48
C GLN A 73 -14.42 6.04 4.38
N PRO A 74 -15.71 6.10 4.00
CA PRO A 74 -16.75 6.55 4.92
C PRO A 74 -16.76 5.64 6.16
N VAL A 75 -16.95 6.26 7.31
CA VAL A 75 -16.99 5.58 8.62
C VAL A 75 -18.23 6.07 9.35
N ASP A 76 -18.99 5.14 9.91
CA ASP A 76 -20.24 5.42 10.60
C ASP A 76 -20.09 5.28 12.13
N ALA A 77 -19.10 4.50 12.56
CA ALA A 77 -18.71 4.28 13.94
C ALA A 77 -17.34 4.86 14.28
N ILE A 78 -17.11 5.16 15.57
CA ILE A 78 -15.78 5.56 16.06
C ILE A 78 -14.82 4.38 15.91
N THR A 79 -15.31 3.17 16.19
CA THR A 79 -14.55 1.93 16.08
C THR A 79 -14.13 1.61 14.64
N ASP A 80 -14.87 2.04 13.61
CA ASP A 80 -14.48 1.87 12.21
C ASP A 80 -13.13 2.53 11.89
N ILE A 81 -12.77 3.63 12.58
CA ILE A 81 -11.46 4.27 12.41
C ILE A 81 -10.34 3.32 12.83
N TRP A 82 -10.55 2.56 13.91
CA TRP A 82 -9.58 1.57 14.37
C TRP A 82 -9.50 0.39 13.40
N THR A 83 -10.64 -0.09 12.92
CA THR A 83 -10.71 -1.15 11.90
C THR A 83 -9.99 -0.72 10.61
N GLU A 84 -10.21 0.51 10.12
CA GLU A 84 -9.49 1.05 8.97
C GLU A 84 -7.97 1.15 9.21
N TYR A 85 -7.57 1.44 10.45
CA TYR A 85 -6.16 1.51 10.82
C TYR A 85 -5.48 0.15 10.81
N VAL A 86 -6.10 -0.88 11.39
CA VAL A 86 -5.48 -2.20 11.55
C VAL A 86 -5.71 -3.07 10.31
N ASP A 87 -6.96 -3.26 9.92
CA ASP A 87 -7.37 -4.26 8.93
C ASP A 87 -7.59 -3.65 7.54
N GLY A 88 -8.05 -2.40 7.53
CA GLY A 88 -8.58 -1.72 6.34
C GLY A 88 -10.10 -1.79 6.29
N LEU A 89 -10.72 -1.03 5.37
CA LEU A 89 -12.17 -1.03 5.14
C LEU A 89 -12.46 -1.28 3.67
N ASN A 90 -13.58 -1.95 3.37
CA ASN A 90 -14.04 -2.22 2.00
C ASN A 90 -12.96 -2.85 1.10
N GLY A 91 -12.20 -3.81 1.64
CA GLY A 91 -11.11 -4.48 0.91
C GLY A 91 -9.87 -3.62 0.66
N HIS A 92 -9.82 -2.37 1.15
CA HIS A 92 -8.66 -1.51 0.97
C HIS A 92 -7.53 -1.90 1.93
N LEU A 93 -6.31 -1.46 1.60
CA LEU A 93 -5.16 -1.53 2.51
C LEU A 93 -5.45 -0.71 3.78
N SER A 94 -4.97 -1.20 4.92
CA SER A 94 -5.12 -0.48 6.18
C SER A 94 -4.22 0.74 6.22
N THR A 95 -4.61 1.75 7.00
CA THR A 95 -3.78 2.97 7.08
C THR A 95 -2.45 2.73 7.82
N ARG A 96 -2.37 1.68 8.64
CA ARG A 96 -1.11 1.17 9.18
C ARG A 96 -0.24 0.56 8.08
N GLU A 97 -0.78 -0.33 7.24
CA GLU A 97 -0.05 -0.90 6.10
C GLU A 97 0.49 0.18 5.16
N LEU A 98 -0.32 1.22 4.90
CA LEU A 98 0.06 2.36 4.08
C LEU A 98 1.21 3.16 4.72
N LYS A 99 1.10 3.44 6.02
CA LYS A 99 2.14 4.15 6.79
C LYS A 99 3.43 3.35 6.85
N ASP A 100 3.36 2.04 7.06
CA ASP A 100 4.52 1.19 7.25
C ASP A 100 5.34 1.04 5.94
N ARG A 101 4.68 0.93 4.79
CA ARG A 101 5.37 0.77 3.49
C ARG A 101 5.80 2.08 2.86
N TRP A 102 4.95 3.11 2.89
CA TRP A 102 5.19 4.36 2.14
C TRP A 102 5.36 5.59 3.02
N GLY A 103 5.24 5.46 4.35
CA GLY A 103 5.43 6.58 5.28
C GLY A 103 4.42 7.70 5.05
N ALA A 104 4.92 8.93 4.88
CA ALA A 104 4.07 10.08 4.56
C ALA A 104 3.73 10.18 3.05
N LYS A 105 4.44 9.44 2.18
CA LYS A 105 4.36 9.60 0.73
C LYS A 105 3.02 9.13 0.16
N TRP A 106 2.38 8.14 0.78
CA TRP A 106 1.07 7.64 0.31
C TRP A 106 -0.02 8.71 0.34
N ARG A 107 0.10 9.73 1.20
CA ARG A 107 -0.84 10.87 1.26
C ARG A 107 -0.63 11.88 0.14
N ARG A 108 0.41 11.73 -0.70
CA ARG A 108 0.63 12.50 -1.94
C ARG A 108 0.64 14.02 -1.78
N ASN A 109 0.91 14.52 -0.56
CA ASN A 109 0.78 15.94 -0.20
C ASN A 109 -0.64 16.53 -0.39
N GLU A 110 -1.66 15.69 -0.47
CA GLU A 110 -3.04 16.13 -0.64
C GLU A 110 -3.62 16.64 0.68
N GLY A 111 -4.12 17.88 0.70
CA GLY A 111 -4.57 18.55 1.92
C GLY A 111 -5.72 17.83 2.63
N GLY A 112 -6.68 17.29 1.87
CA GLY A 112 -7.80 16.51 2.41
C GLY A 112 -7.34 15.25 3.14
N LEU A 113 -6.47 14.46 2.50
CA LEU A 113 -5.86 13.27 3.10
C LEU A 113 -5.04 13.60 4.35
N LYS A 114 -4.25 14.68 4.33
CA LYS A 114 -3.49 15.11 5.51
C LYS A 114 -4.39 15.48 6.69
N THR A 115 -5.46 16.23 6.41
CA THR A 115 -6.40 16.69 7.44
C THR A 115 -7.14 15.51 8.06
N GLU A 116 -7.62 14.59 7.23
CA GLU A 116 -8.34 13.42 7.72
C GLU A 116 -7.43 12.44 8.46
N ALA A 117 -6.19 12.25 7.99
CA ALA A 117 -5.18 11.49 8.71
C ALA A 117 -4.90 12.08 10.10
N ALA A 118 -4.78 13.41 10.20
CA ALA A 118 -4.57 14.08 11.48
C ALA A 118 -5.76 13.84 12.44
N ARG A 119 -7.00 13.93 11.96
CA ARG A 119 -8.20 13.64 12.77
C ARG A 119 -8.22 12.18 13.25
N ARG A 120 -8.16 11.23 12.32
CA ARG A 120 -8.25 9.78 12.63
C ARG A 120 -7.10 9.31 13.50
N SER A 121 -5.91 9.91 13.36
CA SER A 121 -4.76 9.59 14.22
C SER A 121 -5.03 9.80 15.72
N LYS A 122 -5.93 10.72 16.09
CA LYS A 122 -6.29 10.95 17.50
C LYS A 122 -7.08 9.78 18.09
N VAL A 123 -7.96 9.17 17.31
CA VAL A 123 -8.70 7.96 17.72
C VAL A 123 -7.75 6.78 17.80
N VAL A 124 -6.86 6.62 16.82
CA VAL A 124 -5.81 5.57 16.84
C VAL A 124 -4.95 5.69 18.10
N SER A 125 -4.38 6.86 18.36
CA SER A 125 -3.55 7.09 19.56
C SER A 125 -4.34 6.91 20.86
N LEU A 126 -5.64 7.19 20.86
CA LEU A 126 -6.50 6.95 22.03
C LEU A 126 -6.64 5.46 22.32
N VAL A 127 -6.94 4.64 21.30
CA VAL A 127 -7.05 3.19 21.47
C VAL A 127 -5.69 2.57 21.85
N GLU A 128 -4.59 3.03 21.25
CA GLU A 128 -3.23 2.61 21.64
C GLU A 128 -2.94 2.92 23.11
N GLN A 129 -3.27 4.13 23.58
CA GLN A 129 -3.05 4.50 24.99
C GLN A 129 -3.98 3.77 25.96
N LEU A 130 -5.25 3.57 25.60
CA LEU A 130 -6.19 2.81 26.43
C LEU A 130 -5.76 1.35 26.55
N SER A 131 -5.37 0.71 25.45
CA SER A 131 -4.95 -0.69 25.43
C SER A 131 -3.59 -0.94 26.09
N ALA A 132 -2.75 0.08 26.25
CA ALA A 132 -1.50 0.00 27.00
C ALA A 132 -1.68 0.06 28.53
N ARG A 133 -2.90 0.30 29.04
CA ARG A 133 -3.17 0.36 30.49
C ARG A 133 -3.16 -1.04 31.11
N PRO A 134 -2.84 -1.18 32.41
CA PRO A 134 -2.94 -2.46 33.11
C PRO A 134 -4.35 -3.03 33.02
N ASN A 135 -4.46 -4.32 32.66
CA ASN A 135 -5.72 -5.05 32.45
C ASN A 135 -6.58 -4.55 31.26
N TRP A 136 -6.04 -3.69 30.41
CA TRP A 136 -6.69 -3.30 29.17
C TRP A 136 -6.11 -4.04 27.98
N ASN A 137 -6.94 -4.20 26.96
CA ASN A 137 -6.55 -4.66 25.64
C ASN A 137 -7.38 -3.89 24.60
N VAL A 138 -7.09 -4.12 23.32
CA VAL A 138 -7.80 -3.44 22.22
C VAL A 138 -9.30 -3.68 22.29
N SER A 139 -9.74 -4.93 22.52
CA SER A 139 -11.17 -5.26 22.60
C SER A 139 -11.89 -4.51 23.72
N LEU A 140 -11.27 -4.41 24.90
CA LEU A 140 -11.82 -3.65 26.03
C LEU A 140 -11.86 -2.14 25.73
N ALA A 141 -10.81 -1.61 25.09
CA ALA A 141 -10.77 -0.21 24.68
C ALA A 141 -11.88 0.14 23.69
N LEU A 142 -12.10 -0.71 22.68
CA LEU A 142 -13.18 -0.53 21.72
C LEU A 142 -14.55 -0.64 22.38
N ARG A 143 -14.77 -1.64 23.25
CA ARG A 143 -16.02 -1.78 24.03
C ARG A 143 -16.33 -0.52 24.84
N PHE A 144 -15.33 0.01 25.54
CA PHE A 144 -15.44 1.25 26.28
C PHE A 144 -15.86 2.43 25.38
N LEU A 145 -15.23 2.58 24.21
CA LEU A 145 -15.58 3.66 23.27
C LEU A 145 -17.02 3.54 22.76
N VAL A 146 -17.47 2.33 22.45
CA VAL A 146 -18.83 2.05 22.01
C VAL A 146 -19.85 2.44 23.09
N GLU A 147 -19.65 1.93 24.30
CA GLU A 147 -20.61 2.13 25.40
C GLU A 147 -20.66 3.57 25.91
N LYS A 148 -19.51 4.26 25.98
CA LYS A 148 -19.44 5.60 26.57
C LYS A 148 -19.59 6.75 25.58
N TYR A 149 -19.30 6.52 24.30
CA TYR A 149 -19.27 7.60 23.31
C TYR A 149 -20.11 7.29 22.09
N GLU A 150 -19.86 6.17 21.41
CA GLU A 150 -20.48 5.87 20.11
C GLU A 150 -22.02 5.80 20.20
N ASN A 151 -22.54 5.16 21.25
CA ASN A 151 -23.98 5.00 21.46
C ASN A 151 -24.67 6.24 22.07
N THR A 152 -23.93 7.33 22.31
CA THR A 152 -24.50 8.53 22.92
C THR A 152 -25.07 9.49 21.86
N PRO A 153 -26.14 10.26 22.17
CA PRO A 153 -26.70 11.24 21.22
C PRO A 153 -25.70 12.30 20.72
N ALA A 154 -24.63 12.53 21.47
CA ALA A 154 -23.56 13.45 21.12
C ALA A 154 -22.74 12.95 19.91
N PHE A 155 -22.53 11.64 19.77
CA PHE A 155 -21.59 11.08 18.80
C PHE A 155 -22.13 9.97 17.90
N VAL A 156 -23.35 9.46 18.15
CA VAL A 156 -23.99 8.46 17.27
C VAL A 156 -24.10 8.97 15.83
N GLY A 157 -23.50 8.23 14.89
CA GLY A 157 -23.39 8.62 13.47
C GLY A 157 -22.58 9.91 13.21
N LYS A 158 -21.87 10.43 14.22
CA LYS A 158 -21.14 11.72 14.18
C LYS A 158 -19.67 11.51 14.51
N VAL A 159 -19.03 10.57 13.82
CA VAL A 159 -17.61 10.21 14.02
C VAL A 159 -16.69 11.42 13.95
N ARG A 160 -16.95 12.34 13.02
CA ARG A 160 -16.20 13.60 12.90
C ARG A 160 -16.31 14.47 14.15
N ALA A 161 -17.50 14.58 14.74
CA ALA A 161 -17.70 15.37 15.95
C ALA A 161 -16.90 14.79 17.12
N PHE A 162 -16.75 13.46 17.18
CA PHE A 162 -15.87 12.82 18.17
C PHE A 162 -14.39 13.15 17.92
N CYS A 163 -13.92 13.08 16.66
CA CYS A 163 -12.55 13.46 16.33
C CYS A 163 -12.24 14.92 16.68
N ASP A 164 -13.19 15.84 16.46
CA ASP A 164 -13.06 17.24 16.81
C ASP A 164 -13.11 17.43 18.34
N TYR A 165 -13.95 16.67 19.05
CA TYR A 165 -13.99 16.63 20.52
C TYR A 165 -12.64 16.24 21.10
N LEU A 166 -11.97 15.21 20.57
CA LEU A 166 -10.65 14.79 21.05
C LEU A 166 -9.58 15.89 20.93
N GLN A 167 -9.71 16.79 19.95
CA GLN A 167 -8.76 17.87 19.69
C GLN A 167 -9.10 19.17 20.42
N LYS A 168 -10.32 19.30 20.94
CA LYS A 168 -10.83 20.51 21.58
C LYS A 168 -9.92 20.98 22.71
N ASN A 169 -9.73 22.30 22.81
CA ASN A 169 -8.96 22.98 23.87
C ASN A 169 -7.57 22.36 24.11
N GLY A 170 -6.82 22.07 23.03
CA GLY A 170 -5.48 21.50 23.14
C GLY A 170 -5.45 20.03 23.57
N GLY A 171 -6.53 19.28 23.36
CA GLY A 171 -6.61 17.86 23.74
C GLY A 171 -7.33 17.59 25.07
N ALA A 172 -8.08 18.56 25.60
CA ALA A 172 -8.87 18.36 26.82
C ALA A 172 -9.88 17.21 26.68
N GLY A 173 -10.51 17.07 25.50
CA GLY A 173 -11.42 15.95 25.23
C GLY A 173 -10.68 14.61 25.27
N PHE A 174 -9.49 14.51 24.69
CA PHE A 174 -8.65 13.32 24.79
C PHE A 174 -8.36 12.93 26.24
N GLN A 175 -7.94 13.89 27.07
CA GLN A 175 -7.66 13.64 28.49
C GLN A 175 -8.93 13.23 29.27
N ALA A 176 -10.08 13.83 28.95
CA ALA A 176 -11.36 13.45 29.55
C ALA A 176 -11.72 11.99 29.25
N VAL A 177 -11.44 11.49 28.04
CA VAL A 177 -11.67 10.08 27.71
C VAL A 177 -10.74 9.16 28.50
N ILE A 178 -9.46 9.50 28.61
CA ILE A 178 -8.50 8.73 29.41
C ILE A 178 -8.92 8.68 30.90
N ALA A 179 -9.37 9.81 31.45
CA ALA A 179 -9.86 9.89 32.82
C ALA A 179 -11.14 9.07 33.04
N ALA A 180 -12.07 9.10 32.08
CA ALA A 180 -13.30 8.32 32.14
C ALA A 180 -13.02 6.80 32.14
N ALA A 181 -12.01 6.36 31.38
CA ALA A 181 -11.59 4.96 31.36
C ALA A 181 -11.06 4.45 32.72
N SER A 182 -10.57 5.33 33.61
CA SER A 182 -10.15 4.92 34.97
C SER A 182 -11.29 4.43 35.86
N HIS A 183 -12.53 4.76 35.51
CA HIS A 183 -13.73 4.37 36.26
C HIS A 183 -14.55 3.31 35.51
N TYR A 184 -14.03 2.78 34.40
CA TYR A 184 -14.72 1.80 33.59
C TYR A 184 -14.40 0.39 34.09
N PRO A 185 -15.41 -0.50 34.25
CA PRO A 185 -15.17 -1.87 34.69
C PRO A 185 -14.30 -2.62 33.68
N SER A 186 -13.13 -3.05 34.17
CA SER A 186 -12.18 -3.91 33.45
C SER A 186 -12.58 -5.37 33.54
#